data_AF-A0A354B605-F1
#
_entry.id   AF-A0A354B605-F1
#
_cell.length_a   1.000
_cell.length_b   1.000
_cell.length_c   1.000
_cell.angle_alpha   90.00
_cell.angle_beta   90.00
_cell.angle_gamma   90.00
#
_symmetry.space_group_name_H-M   'P 1'
#
loop_
_entity.id
_entity.type
_entity.pdbx_description
1 polymer ?
#
loop_
_entity_poly.entity_id
_entity_poly.type
_entity_poly.pdbx_seq_one_letter_code
_entity_poly.pdbx_strand_id
1 'polypeptide(L)'
;MLLAEIEVFHSRPIAPTRRVALGNMLLPCDPGPGVGGVLLGAVAARFTPELDPDLIPDLVSLTHEVEAGRRIPQPRLRHRLQEDRIGLTRSAHRLFR
;
A
#
# COMPACT_ATOMS: atom_id res chain seq x y z
N MET A 1 -6.44 -20.98 -7.99
CA MET A 1 -7.41 -20.56 -6.91
C MET A 1 -6.95 -19.24 -6.30
N LEU A 2 -7.84 -18.28 -5.99
CA LEU A 2 -7.42 -17.00 -5.36
C LEU A 2 -6.96 -17.25 -3.90
N LEU A 3 -5.74 -16.82 -3.58
CA LEU A 3 -5.13 -16.97 -2.25
C LEU A 3 -5.15 -15.67 -1.44
N ALA A 4 -4.86 -14.55 -2.10
CA ALA A 4 -4.86 -13.23 -1.49
C ALA A 4 -5.14 -12.14 -2.54
N GLU A 5 -5.74 -11.04 -2.12
CA GLU A 5 -6.00 -9.85 -2.95
C GLU A 5 -5.88 -8.57 -2.13
N ILE A 6 -5.33 -7.52 -2.74
CA ILE A 6 -5.49 -6.14 -2.30
C ILE A 6 -5.82 -5.24 -3.48
N GLU A 7 -6.84 -4.42 -3.32
CA GLU A 7 -7.17 -3.35 -4.25
C GLU A 7 -6.69 -2.01 -3.69
N VAL A 8 -5.98 -1.27 -4.54
CA VAL A 8 -5.49 0.07 -4.26
C VAL A 8 -6.10 1.03 -5.27
N PHE A 9 -6.71 2.09 -4.78
CA PHE A 9 -7.22 3.20 -5.59
C PHE A 9 -6.29 4.39 -5.41
N HIS A 10 -5.80 4.98 -6.49
CA HIS A 10 -4.82 6.05 -6.40
C HIS A 10 -5.09 7.19 -7.40
N SER A 11 -4.68 8.41 -7.04
CA SER A 11 -4.73 9.56 -7.94
C SER A 11 -3.87 9.33 -9.18
N ARG A 12 -4.21 10.07 -10.26
CA ARG A 12 -3.32 10.21 -11.42
C ARG A 12 -2.03 10.97 -11.00
N PRO A 13 -0.88 10.72 -11.64
CA PRO A 13 0.43 11.29 -11.25
C PRO A 13 0.52 12.83 -11.20
N ILE A 14 -0.44 13.55 -11.80
CA ILE A 14 -0.45 15.01 -12.00
C ILE A 14 -0.75 15.81 -10.72
N ALA A 15 -1.37 15.22 -9.69
CA ALA A 15 -1.80 15.97 -8.50
C ALA A 15 -0.66 16.18 -7.46
N PRO A 16 -0.54 17.38 -6.84
CA PRO A 16 0.51 17.69 -5.86
C PRO A 16 0.34 16.93 -4.53
N THR A 17 -0.89 16.61 -4.13
CA THR A 17 -1.17 15.62 -3.07
C THR A 17 -1.88 14.44 -3.71
N ARG A 18 -1.32 13.24 -3.53
CA ARG A 18 -1.84 12.02 -4.14
C ARG A 18 -2.82 11.35 -3.18
N ARG A 19 -4.05 11.13 -3.62
CA ARG A 19 -5.05 10.41 -2.83
C ARG A 19 -4.82 8.91 -3.00
N VAL A 20 -4.92 8.16 -1.92
CA VAL A 20 -4.92 6.70 -1.93
C VAL A 20 -6.10 6.19 -1.10
N ALA A 21 -6.76 5.15 -1.57
CA ALA A 21 -7.83 4.46 -0.86
C ALA A 21 -7.68 2.95 -1.03
N LEU A 22 -8.16 2.19 -0.05
CA LEU A 22 -8.15 0.73 -0.08
C LEU A 22 -9.51 0.20 -0.55
N GLY A 23 -9.48 -0.83 -1.38
CA GLY A 23 -10.65 -1.55 -1.90
C GLY A 23 -10.89 -2.87 -1.17
N ASN A 24 -11.23 -3.90 -1.93
CA ASN A 24 -11.29 -5.26 -1.40
C ASN A 24 -9.92 -5.69 -0.84
N MET A 25 -9.95 -6.36 0.32
CA MET A 25 -8.76 -6.88 0.99
C MET A 25 -9.04 -8.31 1.46
N LEU A 26 -8.42 -9.27 0.79
CA LEU A 26 -8.32 -10.65 1.22
C LEU A 26 -6.84 -10.90 1.55
N LEU A 27 -6.45 -10.63 2.80
CA LEU A 27 -5.06 -10.74 3.25
C LEU A 27 -4.96 -11.69 4.46
N PRO A 28 -5.01 -13.03 4.25
CA PRO A 28 -4.79 -13.99 5.32
C PRO A 28 -3.34 -13.90 5.83
N CYS A 29 -3.17 -13.41 7.05
CA CYS A 29 -1.85 -13.14 7.66
C CYS A 29 -1.64 -13.86 9.00
N ASP A 30 -2.56 -14.72 9.46
CA ASP A 30 -2.43 -15.49 10.70
C ASP A 30 -2.45 -17.01 10.40
N PRO A 31 -1.42 -17.78 10.80
CA PRO A 31 -0.15 -17.34 11.39
C PRO A 31 0.69 -16.47 10.44
N GLY A 32 1.42 -15.51 11.03
CA GLY A 32 2.30 -14.62 10.28
C GLY A 32 3.44 -15.35 9.56
N PRO A 33 3.83 -14.96 8.33
CA PRO A 33 3.30 -13.84 7.54
C PRO A 33 2.02 -14.17 6.72
N GLY A 34 1.65 -15.44 6.60
CA GLY A 34 0.54 -15.90 5.75
C GLY A 34 0.69 -15.56 4.25
N VAL A 35 -0.26 -15.99 3.42
CA VAL A 35 -0.28 -15.66 1.98
C VAL A 35 -0.55 -14.17 1.71
N GLY A 36 -1.20 -13.48 2.66
CA GLY A 36 -1.38 -12.03 2.63
C GLY A 36 -0.06 -11.29 2.79
N GLY A 37 0.77 -11.67 3.77
CA GLY A 37 2.11 -11.08 3.94
C GLY A 37 3.03 -11.34 2.74
N VAL A 38 2.93 -12.53 2.11
CA VAL A 38 3.63 -12.82 0.86
C VAL A 38 3.19 -11.88 -0.27
N LEU A 39 1.89 -11.65 -0.45
CA LEU A 39 1.39 -10.72 -1.45
C LEU A 39 1.88 -9.28 -1.19
N LEU A 40 1.80 -8.81 0.06
CA LEU A 40 2.28 -7.48 0.43
C LEU A 40 3.78 -7.32 0.19
N GLY A 41 4.57 -8.34 0.54
CA GLY A 41 6.01 -8.37 0.27
C GLY A 41 6.32 -8.34 -1.24
N ALA A 42 5.57 -9.07 -2.05
CA ALA A 42 5.72 -9.07 -3.50
C ALA A 42 5.36 -7.70 -4.13
N VAL A 43 4.29 -7.05 -3.65
CA VAL A 43 3.92 -5.69 -4.06
C VAL A 43 5.04 -4.70 -3.70
N ALA A 44 5.53 -4.73 -2.47
CA ALA A 44 6.64 -3.86 -2.04
C ALA A 44 7.88 -4.09 -2.91
N ALA A 45 8.34 -5.34 -3.04
CA ALA A 45 9.51 -5.69 -3.85
C ALA A 45 9.38 -5.26 -5.33
N ARG A 46 8.18 -5.33 -5.90
CA ARG A 46 7.92 -4.92 -7.29
C ARG A 46 8.08 -3.41 -7.50
N PHE A 47 7.63 -2.58 -6.55
CA PHE A 47 7.53 -1.14 -6.73
C PHE A 47 8.62 -0.33 -6.04
N THR A 48 9.30 -0.87 -5.02
CA THR A 48 10.43 -0.18 -4.37
C THR A 48 11.49 0.33 -5.34
N PRO A 49 11.90 -0.41 -6.39
CA PRO A 49 12.88 0.09 -7.37
C PRO A 49 12.43 1.31 -8.19
N GLU A 50 11.12 1.59 -8.24
CA GLU A 50 10.54 2.73 -8.96
C GLU A 50 10.36 3.96 -8.06
N LEU A 51 10.67 3.85 -6.77
CA LEU A 51 10.58 4.96 -5.84
C LEU A 51 11.73 5.94 -6.05
N ASP A 52 11.40 7.23 -5.88
CA ASP A 52 12.40 8.29 -5.74
C ASP A 52 13.32 7.95 -4.54
N PRO A 53 14.64 7.80 -4.74
CA PRO A 53 15.59 7.47 -3.67
C PRO A 53 15.51 8.42 -2.47
N ASP A 54 15.15 9.68 -2.69
CA ASP A 54 15.01 10.68 -1.63
C ASP A 54 13.83 10.37 -0.69
N LEU A 55 12.86 9.55 -1.11
CA LEU A 55 11.73 9.12 -0.29
C LEU A 55 12.02 7.87 0.57
N ILE A 56 13.13 7.17 0.32
CA ILE A 56 13.45 5.90 1.00
C ILE A 56 13.63 6.08 2.53
N PRO A 57 14.35 7.11 3.04
CA PRO A 57 14.48 7.29 4.48
C PRO A 57 13.14 7.53 5.19
N ASP A 58 12.25 8.30 4.55
CA ASP A 58 10.90 8.56 5.07
C ASP A 58 10.03 7.30 5.03
N LEU A 59 10.18 6.46 4.00
CA LEU A 59 9.47 5.18 3.89
C LEU A 59 9.91 4.21 4.99
N VAL A 60 11.21 4.08 5.23
CA VAL A 60 11.74 3.25 6.32
C VAL A 60 11.22 3.74 7.67
N SER A 61 11.24 5.05 7.89
CA SER A 61 10.69 5.66 9.11
C SER A 61 9.21 5.34 9.29
N LEU A 62 8.41 5.43 8.22
CA LEU A 62 7.00 5.08 8.23
C LEU A 62 6.76 3.61 8.58
N THR A 63 7.55 2.68 8.03
CA THR A 63 7.43 1.25 8.37
C THR A 63 7.63 1.01 9.86
N HIS A 64 8.66 1.60 10.48
CA HIS A 64 8.87 1.50 11.92
C HIS A 64 7.74 2.17 12.75
N GLU A 65 7.13 3.23 12.25
CA GLU A 65 5.96 3.86 12.88
C GLU A 65 4.74 2.95 12.86
N VAL A 66 4.48 2.29 11.73
CA VAL A 66 3.38 1.34 11.57
C VAL A 66 3.60 0.09 12.44
N GLU A 67 4.82 -0.47 12.43
CA GLU A 67 5.18 -1.62 13.28
C GLU A 67 5.00 -1.34 14.76
N ALA A 68 5.33 -0.12 15.20
CA ALA A 68 5.14 0.31 16.58
C ALA A 68 3.68 0.69 16.93
N GLY A 69 2.73 0.53 16.00
CA GLY A 69 1.32 0.89 16.20
C GLY A 69 1.09 2.39 16.42
N ARG A 70 2.01 3.25 15.96
CA ARG A 70 1.87 4.70 16.12
C ARG A 70 0.78 5.22 15.20
N ARG A 71 0.07 6.24 15.68
CA ARG A 71 -0.83 7.02 14.81
C ARG A 71 0.00 7.74 13.75
N ILE A 72 -0.34 7.56 12.48
CA ILE A 72 0.34 8.21 11.35
C ILE A 72 -0.42 9.49 10.95
N PRO A 73 0.15 10.69 11.16
CA PRO A 73 -0.44 11.93 10.64
C PRO A 73 -0.52 11.91 9.12
N GLN A 74 -1.58 12.50 8.57
CA GLN A 74 -1.84 12.57 7.13
C GLN A 74 -1.70 14.02 6.65
N PRO A 75 -1.12 14.29 5.46
CA PRO A 75 -0.57 13.32 4.50
C PRO A 75 0.81 12.76 4.93
N ARG A 76 1.21 11.62 4.36
CA ARG A 76 2.53 10.99 4.57
C ARG A 76 3.11 10.53 3.23
N LEU A 77 4.41 10.73 3.00
CA LEU A 77 5.07 10.44 1.72
C LEU A 77 4.36 11.08 0.49
N ARG A 78 3.82 12.29 0.64
CA ARG A 78 2.98 12.99 -0.37
C ARG A 78 1.63 12.31 -0.69
N HIS A 79 1.27 11.26 0.04
CA HIS A 79 0.01 10.53 -0.10
C HIS A 79 -0.94 10.83 1.06
N ARG A 80 -2.24 10.91 0.76
CA ARG A 80 -3.33 11.01 1.74
C ARG A 80 -4.21 9.77 1.64
N LEU A 81 -4.26 8.98 2.71
CA LEU A 81 -5.20 7.88 2.83
C LEU A 81 -6.63 8.41 3.06
N GLN A 82 -7.60 7.88 2.33
CA GLN A 82 -9.02 8.24 2.42
C GLN A 82 -9.93 7.05 2.09
N GLU A 83 -11.23 7.20 2.35
CA GLU A 83 -12.25 6.19 2.02
C GLU A 83 -12.85 6.39 0.62
N ASP A 84 -13.02 7.65 0.17
CA ASP A 84 -13.59 7.96 -1.13
C ASP A 84 -12.71 7.49 -2.29
N ARG A 85 -13.34 6.84 -3.27
CA ARG A 85 -12.72 6.24 -4.47
C ARG A 85 -13.09 6.98 -5.75
N ILE A 86 -13.97 7.98 -5.69
CA ILE A 86 -14.47 8.69 -6.88
C ILE A 86 -13.30 9.39 -7.60
N GLY A 87 -13.16 9.06 -8.89
CA GLY A 87 -12.11 9.60 -9.76
C GLY A 87 -10.69 9.07 -9.45
N LEU A 88 -10.56 7.96 -8.70
CA LEU A 88 -9.29 7.26 -8.52
C LEU A 88 -9.14 6.10 -9.52
N THR A 89 -7.91 5.84 -9.93
CA THR A 89 -7.56 4.67 -10.75
C THR A 89 -7.43 3.45 -9.84
N ARG A 90 -8.03 2.32 -10.25
CA ARG A 90 -7.97 1.05 -9.52
C ARG A 90 -6.80 0.20 -10.00
N SER A 91 -6.00 -0.29 -9.05
CA SER A 91 -4.96 -1.30 -9.22
C SER A 91 -5.26 -2.48 -8.30
N ALA A 92 -5.31 -3.70 -8.86
CA ALA A 92 -5.57 -4.91 -8.10
C ALA A 92 -4.35 -5.84 -8.12
N HIS A 93 -3.91 -6.28 -6.95
CA HIS A 93 -2.81 -7.22 -6.78
C HIS A 93 -3.36 -8.52 -6.24
N ARG A 94 -3.07 -9.63 -6.91
CA ARG A 94 -3.65 -10.95 -6.61
C ARG A 94 -2.56 -12.00 -6.56
N LEU A 95 -2.68 -12.91 -5.59
CA LEU A 95 -1.91 -14.13 -5.51
C LEU A 95 -2.81 -15.32 -5.82
N PHE A 96 -2.35 -16.21 -6.70
CA PHE A 96 -3.04 -17.43 -7.07
C PHE A 96 -2.20 -18.65 -6.73
N ARG A 97 -2.89 -19.75 -6.42
CA ARG A 97 -2.36 -21.12 -6.43
C ARG A 97 -2.54 -21.73 -7.80
#